data_AF-A0A0L0W1P4-F1
#
_entry.id   AF-A0A0L0W1P4-F1
#
_cell.length_a   1.000
_cell.length_b   1.000
_cell.length_c   1.000
_cell.angle_alpha   90.00
_cell.angle_beta   90.00
_cell.angle_gamma   90.00
#
_symmetry.space_group_name_H-M   'P 1'
#
loop_
_entity.id
_entity.type
_entity.pdbx_description
1 polymer ?
#
loop_
_entity_poly.entity_id
_entity_poly.type
_entity_poly.pdbx_seq_one_letter_code
_entity_poly.pdbx_strand_id
1 'polypeptide(L)'
;MLQLFTSIALVSLIAPWRATCDETTYFGCNKNVDAICSGKMPSNIQKQLWWAERLGKHTRNYKCINWTEPLCCPQGAWNPNEHGDGFICVNPQDIKDKGCHFGGQ
;
A
#
# COMPACT_ATOMS: atom_id res chain seq x y z
N MET A 1 30.98 57.73 2.72
CA MET A 1 29.80 57.17 2.03
C MET A 1 30.25 56.60 0.70
N LEU A 2 29.73 55.43 0.31
CA LEU A 2 29.96 54.66 -0.94
C LEU A 2 31.23 53.77 -0.98
N GLN A 3 31.20 52.48 -1.32
CA GLN A 3 30.14 51.46 -1.46
C GLN A 3 30.87 50.10 -1.62
N LEU A 4 30.67 49.18 -0.67
CA LEU A 4 31.14 47.78 -0.77
C LEU A 4 30.15 47.02 -1.66
N PHE A 5 30.57 46.64 -2.87
CA PHE A 5 29.79 45.76 -3.74
C PHE A 5 30.21 44.31 -3.50
N THR A 6 29.55 43.68 -2.54
CA THR A 6 29.63 42.24 -2.30
C THR A 6 28.36 41.62 -2.87
N SER A 7 28.39 41.16 -4.12
CA SER A 7 27.26 40.46 -4.73
C SER A 7 27.51 38.95 -4.68
N ILE A 8 26.71 38.31 -3.85
CA ILE A 8 26.75 36.91 -3.46
C ILE A 8 26.46 36.04 -4.69
N ALA A 9 27.37 35.10 -4.99
CA ALA A 9 27.16 34.07 -5.98
C ALA A 9 25.94 33.21 -5.60
N LEU A 10 24.86 33.32 -6.37
CA LEU A 10 23.67 32.48 -6.21
C LEU A 10 24.00 31.07 -6.71
N VAL A 11 24.44 30.20 -5.81
CA VAL A 11 24.54 28.76 -6.07
C VAL A 11 23.12 28.19 -5.97
N SER A 12 22.42 28.13 -7.10
CA SER A 12 21.15 27.41 -7.22
C SER A 12 21.40 25.90 -7.07
N LEU A 13 21.35 25.42 -5.83
CA LEU A 13 21.19 24.00 -5.51
C LEU A 13 19.77 23.56 -5.92
N ILE A 14 19.59 23.24 -7.20
CA ILE A 14 18.42 22.49 -7.65
C ILE A 14 18.64 21.06 -7.15
N ALA A 15 18.19 20.77 -5.93
CA ALA A 15 18.11 19.39 -5.47
C ALA A 15 17.05 18.69 -6.34
N PRO A 16 17.38 17.63 -7.09
CA PRO A 16 16.36 16.84 -7.76
C PRO A 16 15.52 16.18 -6.67
N TRP A 17 14.28 16.65 -6.50
CA TRP A 17 13.29 15.92 -5.72
C TRP A 17 13.09 14.57 -6.41
N ARG A 18 13.69 13.53 -5.83
CA ARG A 18 13.31 12.16 -6.10
C ARG A 18 11.90 11.98 -5.54
N ALA A 19 10.89 12.20 -6.39
CA ALA A 19 9.57 11.64 -6.17
C ALA A 19 9.75 10.11 -6.23
N THR A 20 9.87 9.47 -5.08
CA THR A 20 9.79 8.02 -4.98
C THR A 20 8.37 7.63 -5.35
N CYS A 21 8.19 6.98 -6.49
CA CYS A 21 6.90 6.54 -7.04
C CYS A 21 6.32 5.34 -6.24
N ASP A 22 6.22 5.47 -4.93
CA ASP A 22 5.48 4.52 -4.08
C ASP A 22 4.00 4.86 -4.19
N GLU A 23 3.34 4.34 -5.22
CA GLU A 23 1.90 4.50 -5.34
C GLU A 23 1.20 3.77 -4.20
N THR A 24 0.60 4.59 -3.34
CA THR A 24 -0.16 4.16 -2.18
C THR A 24 -1.63 4.22 -2.53
N THR A 25 -2.31 3.08 -2.45
CA THR A 25 -3.76 3.00 -2.65
C THR A 25 -4.46 3.05 -1.30
N TYR A 26 -5.36 4.01 -1.12
CA TYR A 26 -6.17 4.15 0.09
C TYR A 26 -7.55 3.53 -0.13
N PHE A 27 -8.08 2.84 0.88
CA PHE A 27 -9.39 2.20 0.79
C PHE A 27 -10.05 2.01 2.15
N GLY A 28 -11.36 1.79 2.13
CA GLY A 28 -12.17 1.42 3.27
C GLY A 28 -12.60 -0.04 3.19
N CYS A 29 -12.91 -0.61 4.35
CA CYS A 29 -13.59 -1.89 4.44
C CYS A 29 -14.70 -1.80 5.49
N ASN A 30 -15.76 -2.58 5.29
CA ASN A 30 -16.88 -2.64 6.22
C ASN A 30 -16.47 -3.19 7.61
N LYS A 31 -17.42 -3.18 8.54
CA LYS A 31 -17.27 -3.91 9.82
C LYS A 31 -17.09 -5.41 9.56
N ASN A 32 -16.31 -6.09 10.41
CA ASN A 32 -16.11 -7.55 10.43
C ASN A 32 -15.52 -8.13 9.15
N VAL A 33 -14.68 -7.36 8.46
CA VAL A 33 -13.88 -7.84 7.34
C VAL A 33 -12.41 -7.50 7.59
N ASP A 34 -11.54 -8.30 7.00
CA ASP A 34 -10.11 -8.16 7.00
C ASP A 34 -9.67 -7.37 5.77
N ALA A 35 -8.83 -6.37 5.99
CA ALA A 35 -8.24 -5.55 4.94
C ALA A 35 -6.89 -6.14 4.52
N ILE A 36 -6.80 -6.54 3.25
CA ILE A 36 -5.65 -7.26 2.69
C ILE A 36 -5.18 -6.53 1.44
N CYS A 37 -3.87 -6.55 1.20
CA CYS A 37 -3.27 -6.12 -0.05
C CYS A 37 -2.88 -7.37 -0.84
N SER A 38 -3.12 -7.38 -2.16
CA SER A 38 -2.72 -8.48 -3.03
C SER A 38 -1.77 -8.04 -4.14
N GLY A 39 -0.78 -8.87 -4.42
CA GLY A 39 0.22 -8.54 -5.43
C GLY A 39 -0.37 -8.51 -6.84
N LYS A 40 0.07 -7.51 -7.63
CA LYS A 40 -0.23 -7.40 -9.06
C LYS A 40 0.58 -8.36 -9.95
N MET A 41 1.20 -9.40 -9.38
CA MET A 41 2.02 -10.34 -10.16
C MET A 41 1.21 -10.84 -11.37
N PRO A 42 1.75 -10.72 -12.60
CA PRO A 42 1.01 -11.02 -13.83
C PRO A 42 0.71 -12.51 -14.02
N SER A 43 1.11 -13.37 -13.08
CA SER A 43 0.85 -14.79 -13.16
C SER A 43 -0.52 -15.12 -12.57
N ASN A 44 -1.37 -15.79 -13.36
CA ASN A 44 -2.61 -16.43 -12.88
C ASN A 44 -2.35 -17.62 -11.93
N ILE A 45 -1.09 -17.85 -11.55
CA ILE A 45 -0.65 -19.05 -10.83
C ILE A 45 -0.76 -18.79 -9.33
N GLN A 46 -0.11 -17.74 -8.84
CA GLN A 46 -0.14 -17.37 -7.41
C GLN A 46 -0.13 -15.86 -7.22
N LYS A 47 -0.84 -15.41 -6.18
CA LYS A 47 -0.76 -14.05 -5.64
C LYS A 47 -0.24 -14.08 -4.23
N GLN A 48 0.56 -13.07 -3.88
CA GLN A 48 0.96 -12.82 -2.50
C GLN A 48 -0.09 -11.94 -1.83
N LEU A 49 -0.46 -12.29 -0.59
CA LEU A 49 -1.36 -11.51 0.26
C LEU A 49 -0.62 -11.00 1.49
N TRP A 50 -0.83 -9.72 1.83
CA TRP A 50 -0.31 -9.07 3.04
C TRP A 50 -1.42 -8.37 3.80
N TRP A 51 -1.22 -8.11 5.09
CA TRP A 51 -2.11 -7.22 5.82
C TRP A 51 -2.01 -5.78 5.29
N ALA A 52 -3.15 -5.12 5.11
CA ALA A 52 -3.18 -3.70 4.79
C ALA A 52 -2.81 -2.85 6.02
N GLU A 53 -2.13 -1.72 5.80
CA GLU A 53 -1.74 -0.82 6.89
C GLU A 53 -2.95 0.05 7.29
N ARG A 54 -3.31 0.05 8.57
CA ARG A 54 -4.40 0.88 9.10
C ARG A 54 -3.90 2.32 9.29
N LEU A 55 -4.61 3.30 8.73
CA LEU A 55 -4.21 4.72 8.76
C LEU A 55 -4.40 5.41 10.12
N GLY A 56 -5.31 4.89 10.93
CA GLY A 56 -5.62 5.49 12.22
C GLY A 56 -6.13 4.47 13.21
N LYS A 57 -5.77 4.66 14.48
CA LYS A 57 -6.36 3.86 15.55
C LYS A 57 -7.89 4.07 15.52
N HIS A 58 -8.64 2.97 15.55
CA HIS A 58 -10.11 2.97 15.50
C HIS A 58 -10.77 3.36 14.16
N THR A 59 -10.02 3.69 13.11
CA THR A 59 -10.62 3.89 11.76
C THR A 59 -10.71 2.58 11.01
N ARG A 60 -11.54 2.53 9.95
CA ARG A 60 -11.57 1.43 8.97
C ARG A 60 -10.96 1.84 7.63
N ASN A 61 -10.04 2.80 7.68
CA ASN A 61 -9.29 3.29 6.53
C ASN A 61 -7.92 2.62 6.51
N TYR A 62 -7.58 2.07 5.37
CA TYR A 62 -6.36 1.31 5.16
C TYR A 62 -5.62 1.84 3.95
N LYS A 63 -4.36 1.43 3.83
CA LYS A 63 -3.57 1.62 2.62
C LYS A 63 -2.81 0.36 2.23
N CYS A 64 -2.61 0.26 0.93
CA CYS A 64 -1.76 -0.70 0.26
C CYS A 64 -0.61 0.05 -0.42
N ILE A 65 0.62 -0.40 -0.16
CA ILE A 65 1.84 0.19 -0.74
C ILE A 65 2.26 -0.56 -2.00
N ASN A 66 3.15 0.02 -2.80
CA ASN A 66 3.80 -0.63 -3.94
C ASN A 66 2.83 -1.19 -4.98
N TRP A 67 1.81 -0.40 -5.37
CA TRP A 67 0.87 -0.77 -6.43
C TRP A 67 0.05 -2.03 -6.17
N THR A 68 -0.09 -2.45 -4.91
CA THR A 68 -0.83 -3.66 -4.57
C THR A 68 -2.34 -3.40 -4.61
N GLU A 69 -3.12 -4.43 -4.93
CA GLU A 69 -4.57 -4.33 -5.06
C GLU A 69 -5.25 -4.45 -3.70
N PRO A 70 -6.10 -3.49 -3.29
CA PRO A 70 -6.81 -3.55 -2.03
C PRO A 70 -7.96 -4.55 -2.07
N LEU A 71 -8.05 -5.39 -1.05
CA LEU A 71 -9.09 -6.40 -0.88
C LEU A 71 -9.75 -6.29 0.50
N CYS A 72 -11.07 -6.43 0.53
CA CYS A 72 -11.84 -6.69 1.73
C CYS A 72 -12.30 -8.14 1.72
N CYS A 73 -11.85 -8.93 2.70
CA CYS A 73 -12.14 -10.35 2.83
C CYS A 73 -12.93 -10.63 4.11
N PRO A 74 -13.76 -11.69 4.19
CA PRO A 74 -14.36 -12.09 5.46
C PRO A 74 -13.31 -12.24 6.56
N GLN A 75 -13.64 -11.77 7.77
CA GLN A 75 -12.72 -11.82 8.89
C GLN A 75 -12.25 -13.25 9.17
N GLY A 76 -10.94 -13.45 9.30
CA GLY A 76 -10.32 -14.75 9.53
C GLY A 76 -10.20 -15.62 8.28
N ALA A 77 -10.60 -15.14 7.10
CA ALA A 77 -10.47 -15.91 5.85
C ALA A 77 -9.00 -16.21 5.49
N TRP A 78 -8.07 -15.35 5.94
CA TRP A 78 -6.65 -15.41 5.63
C TRP A 78 -5.81 -15.09 6.84
N ASN A 79 -4.61 -15.66 6.90
CA ASN A 79 -3.59 -15.30 7.87
C ASN A 79 -2.23 -15.11 7.16
N PRO A 80 -1.97 -13.93 6.54
CA PRO A 80 -0.69 -13.59 5.94
C PRO A 80 0.55 -13.84 6.81
N ASN A 81 0.40 -13.92 8.14
CA ASN A 81 1.52 -14.15 9.05
C ASN A 81 1.72 -15.62 9.43
N GLU A 82 0.96 -16.55 8.85
CA GLU A 82 0.99 -17.97 9.21
C GLU A 82 2.39 -18.59 9.14
N HIS A 83 3.21 -18.17 8.17
CA HIS A 83 4.57 -18.67 7.97
C HIS A 83 5.67 -17.73 8.50
N GLY A 84 5.30 -16.60 9.10
CA GLY A 84 6.27 -15.63 9.66
C GLY A 84 6.88 -14.65 8.66
N ASP A 85 6.64 -14.83 7.35
CA ASP A 85 7.19 -13.99 6.29
C ASP A 85 6.43 -12.66 6.09
N GLY A 86 5.31 -12.48 6.79
CA GLY A 86 4.42 -11.32 6.62
C GLY A 86 3.54 -11.39 5.37
N PHE A 87 3.58 -12.51 4.64
CA PHE A 87 2.71 -12.79 3.51
C PHE A 87 2.41 -14.29 3.33
N ILE A 88 1.36 -14.57 2.57
CA ILE A 88 1.02 -15.92 2.09
C ILE A 88 0.88 -15.93 0.57
N CYS A 89 1.26 -17.04 -0.06
CA CYS A 89 1.00 -17.29 -1.49
C CYS A 89 -0.30 -18.08 -1.64
N VAL A 90 -1.22 -17.58 -2.47
CA VAL A 90 -2.54 -18.19 -2.68
C VAL A 90 -2.87 -18.28 -4.16
N ASN A 91 -3.79 -19.17 -4.53
CA ASN A 91 -4.35 -19.17 -5.88
C ASN A 91 -5.30 -17.96 -6.03
N PRO A 92 -5.24 -17.20 -7.14
CA PRO A 92 -6.20 -16.13 -7.41
C PRO A 92 -7.67 -16.56 -7.34
N GLN A 93 -7.97 -17.82 -7.63
CA GLN A 93 -9.33 -18.36 -7.54
C GLN A 93 -9.81 -18.47 -6.09
N ASP A 94 -8.93 -18.89 -5.16
CA ASP A 94 -9.28 -19.00 -3.73
C ASP A 94 -9.69 -17.65 -3.13
N ILE A 95 -9.11 -16.55 -3.62
CA ILE A 95 -9.48 -15.18 -3.24
C ILE A 95 -10.95 -14.91 -3.55
N LYS A 96 -11.41 -15.32 -4.74
CA LYS A 96 -12.81 -15.17 -5.16
C LYS A 96 -13.71 -16.13 -4.39
N ASP A 97 -13.29 -17.38 -4.22
CA ASP A 97 -14.08 -18.43 -3.59
C ASP A 97 -14.30 -18.15 -2.09
N LYS A 98 -13.34 -17.51 -1.41
CA LYS A 98 -13.51 -17.02 -0.04
C LYS A 98 -14.26 -15.70 0.07
N GLY A 99 -14.84 -15.18 -1.02
CA GLY A 99 -15.71 -14.01 -1.00
C GLY A 99 -15.00 -12.67 -0.79
N CYS A 100 -13.72 -12.58 -1.13
CA CYS A 100 -13.02 -11.29 -1.13
C CYS A 100 -13.49 -10.43 -2.32
N HIS A 101 -13.56 -9.12 -2.10
CA HIS A 101 -13.87 -8.14 -3.13
C HIS A 101 -12.88 -6.98 -3.06
N PHE A 102 -12.80 -6.19 -4.14
CA PHE A 102 -11.97 -5.00 -4.14
C PHE A 102 -12.44 -4.02 -3.06
N GLY A 103 -11.47 -3.44 -2.35
CA GLY A 103 -11.72 -2.39 -1.38
C GLY A 103 -12.32 -1.14 -2.05
N GLY A 104 -13.16 -0.43 -1.31
CA GLY A 104 -13.83 0.78 -1.77
C GLY A 104 -13.97 1.79 -0.62
N GLN A 105 -14.24 3.05 -0.95
CA GLN A 105 -14.47 4.10 0.04
C GLN A 105 -15.93 4.54 0.00
#